data_AF-A0AAV4JC91-F1
#
_entry.id   AF-A0AAV4JC91-F1
#
_cell.length_a   1.000
_cell.length_b   1.000
_cell.length_c   1.000
_cell.angle_alpha   90.00
_cell.angle_beta   90.00
_cell.angle_gamma   90.00
#
_symmetry.space_group_name_H-M   'P 1'
#
loop_
_entity.id
_entity.type
_entity.pdbx_description
1 polymer ?
#
loop_
_entity_poly.entity_id
_entity_poly.type
_entity_poly.pdbx_seq_one_letter_code
_entity_poly.pdbx_strand_id
1 'polypeptide(L)' 'MKMDSSDFMRSSDTAGFTAICVDVHTHLTDVKYNHLALDDIIKRAELNSVNAAVVVTESFDDFKPVLRLQHL' A
#
# COMPACT_ATOMS: atom_id res chain seq x y z
N MET A 1 -20.30 -35.63 -30.82
CA MET A 1 -20.18 -34.29 -30.22
C MET A 1 -18.71 -33.97 -30.08
N LYS A 2 -18.21 -32.91 -30.73
CA LYS A 2 -16.84 -32.41 -30.53
C LYS A 2 -16.90 -31.42 -29.38
N MET A 3 -16.17 -31.67 -28.29
CA MET A 3 -15.96 -30.65 -27.25
C MET A 3 -14.96 -29.64 -27.80
N ASP A 4 -15.40 -28.39 -27.91
CA ASP A 4 -14.59 -27.24 -28.25
C ASP A 4 -13.78 -26.85 -27.00
N SER A 5 -12.45 -26.83 -27.10
CA SER A 5 -11.53 -26.54 -25.99
C SER A 5 -11.45 -25.05 -25.64
N SER A 6 -12.30 -24.20 -26.23
CA SER A 6 -12.39 -22.78 -25.93
C SER A 6 -13.17 -22.44 -24.64
N ASP A 7 -13.84 -23.41 -24.02
CA ASP A 7 -14.58 -23.24 -22.76
C ASP A 7 -13.74 -23.42 -21.49
N PHE A 8 -12.44 -23.71 -21.60
CA PHE A 8 -11.57 -24.02 -20.44
C PHE A 8 -11.16 -22.80 -19.59
N MET A 9 -11.51 -21.56 -19.99
CA MET A 9 -11.04 -20.34 -19.34
C MET A 9 -12.15 -19.30 -19.09
N ARG A 10 -13.34 -19.75 -18.68
CA ARG A 10 -14.42 -18.84 -18.23
C ARG A 10 -15.01 -19.19 -16.87
N SER A 11 -14.26 -19.86 -16.00
CA SER A 11 -14.62 -19.96 -14.57
C SER A 11 -14.31 -18.62 -13.87
N SER A 12 -15.27 -17.70 -13.96
CA SER A 12 -15.92 -16.99 -12.85
C SER A 12 -15.31 -16.89 -11.42
N ASP A 13 -13.99 -16.93 -11.22
CA ASP A 13 -13.38 -16.96 -9.87
C ASP A 13 -12.56 -15.69 -9.50
N THR A 14 -12.73 -14.57 -10.20
CA THR A 14 -12.12 -13.28 -9.79
C THR A 14 -12.97 -12.48 -8.81
N ALA A 15 -14.19 -12.95 -8.49
CA ALA A 15 -15.04 -12.35 -7.46
C ALA A 15 -14.49 -12.67 -6.06
N GLY A 16 -13.46 -11.94 -5.63
CA GLY A 16 -12.91 -12.04 -4.27
C GLY A 16 -11.43 -11.72 -4.12
N PHE A 17 -10.68 -11.51 -5.22
CA PHE A 17 -9.28 -11.11 -5.11
C PHE A 17 -9.19 -9.62 -4.77
N THR A 18 -9.02 -9.31 -3.49
CA THR A 18 -8.56 -7.98 -3.08
C THR A 18 -7.05 -7.97 -3.23
N ALA A 19 -6.54 -7.27 -4.24
CA ALA A 19 -5.10 -7.06 -4.38
C ALA A 19 -4.60 -6.29 -3.16
N ILE A 20 -3.75 -6.93 -2.34
CA ILE A 20 -3.10 -6.29 -1.21
C ILE A 20 -1.83 -5.63 -1.74
N CYS A 21 -1.74 -4.31 -1.66
CA CYS A 21 -0.50 -3.59 -1.97
C CYS A 21 0.24 -3.27 -0.68
N VAL A 22 1.53 -3.63 -0.64
CA VAL A 22 2.43 -3.30 0.46
C VAL A 22 3.56 -2.44 -0.09
N ASP A 23 3.65 -1.20 0.40
CA ASP A 23 4.78 -0.34 0.10
C ASP A 23 5.96 -0.72 1.00
N VAL A 24 6.91 -1.48 0.46
CA VAL A 24 8.05 -2.00 1.24
C VAL A 24 9.15 -0.96 1.46
N HIS A 25 9.04 0.23 0.88
CA HIS A 25 10.06 1.26 0.97
C HIS A 25 9.48 2.67 0.81
N THR A 26 9.16 3.31 1.94
CA THR A 26 8.66 4.70 1.94
C THR A 26 9.42 5.61 2.89
N HIS A 27 9.60 6.87 2.51
CA HIS A 27 10.26 7.91 3.31
C HIS A 27 9.23 8.94 3.80
N LEU A 28 8.23 8.51 4.57
CA LEU A 28 7.12 9.38 5.02
C LEU A 28 7.56 10.55 5.91
N THR A 29 8.75 10.47 6.52
CA THR A 29 9.31 11.52 7.37
C THR A 29 10.24 12.49 6.62
N ASP A 30 10.38 12.34 5.30
CA ASP A 30 11.17 13.22 4.46
C ASP A 30 10.60 14.65 4.49
N VAL A 31 11.49 15.64 4.54
CA VAL A 31 11.17 17.07 4.63
C VAL A 31 10.24 17.50 3.49
N LYS A 32 10.31 16.82 2.33
CA LYS A 32 9.41 17.07 1.20
C LYS A 32 7.93 16.87 1.53
N TYR A 33 7.59 16.11 2.56
CA TYR A 33 6.20 15.87 2.97
C TYR A 33 5.73 16.76 4.13
N ASN A 34 6.60 17.58 4.72
CA ASN A 34 6.26 18.44 5.87
C ASN A 34 5.13 19.46 5.61
N HIS A 35 4.88 19.78 4.34
CA HIS A 35 3.80 20.69 3.94
C HIS A 35 2.44 19.99 3.78
N LEU A 36 2.40 18.66 3.87
CA LEU A 36 1.19 17.85 3.77
C LEU A 36 0.78 17.36 5.15
N ALA A 37 -0.53 17.31 5.40
CA ALA A 37 -1.04 16.57 6.53
C ALA A 37 -0.84 15.07 6.25
N LEU A 38 -0.29 14.36 7.24
CA LEU A 38 -0.04 12.92 7.13
C LEU A 38 -1.33 12.13 6.85
N ASP A 39 -2.45 12.54 7.44
CA ASP A 39 -3.78 11.96 7.20
C ASP A 39 -4.17 11.99 5.71
N ASP A 40 -3.76 13.04 4.97
CA ASP A 40 -4.04 13.15 3.54
C ASP A 40 -3.18 12.20 2.71
N ILE A 41 -1.98 11.87 3.21
CA ILE A 41 -1.11 10.87 2.58
C ILE A 41 -1.69 9.47 2.82
N ILE A 42 -2.12 9.17 4.06
CA ILE A 42 -2.74 7.89 4.42
C ILE A 42 -4.02 7.66 3.63
N LYS A 43 -4.94 8.63 3.59
CA LYS A 43 -6.18 8.53 2.79
C LYS A 43 -5.91 8.28 1.32
N ARG A 44 -4.88 8.93 0.75
CA ARG A 44 -4.48 8.69 -0.64
C ARG A 44 -3.91 7.29 -0.84
N ALA A 45 -3.15 6.77 0.12
CA ALA A 45 -2.63 5.41 0.08
C ALA A 45 -3.77 4.37 0.12
N GLU A 46 -4.77 4.57 0.99
CA GLU A 46 -5.96 3.73 1.10
C GLU A 46 -6.79 3.72 -0.21
N LEU A 47 -7.01 4.89 -0.82
CA LEU A 47 -7.70 5.00 -2.11
C LEU A 47 -6.96 4.28 -3.26
N ASN A 48 -5.67 4.00 -3.10
CA ASN A 48 -4.84 3.25 -4.05
C ASN A 48 -4.56 1.81 -3.58
N SER A 49 -5.36 1.30 -2.64
CA SER A 49 -5.26 -0.07 -2.12
C SER A 49 -3.91 -0.40 -1.48
N VAL A 50 -3.18 0.58 -0.94
CA VAL A 50 -1.99 0.36 -0.12
C VAL A 50 -2.44 0.03 1.30
N ASN A 51 -2.23 -1.23 1.70
CA ASN A 51 -2.71 -1.75 2.98
C ASN A 51 -1.66 -1.67 4.10
N ALA A 52 -0.39 -1.63 3.73
CA ALA A 52 0.71 -1.53 4.67
C ALA A 52 1.89 -0.81 4.03
N ALA A 53 2.69 -0.13 4.85
CA ALA A 53 3.91 0.52 4.41
C ALA A 53 5.04 0.30 5.42
N VAL A 54 6.26 0.11 4.90
CA VAL A 54 7.49 0.06 5.69
C VAL A 54 8.18 1.41 5.56
N VAL A 55 8.15 2.18 6.65
CA VAL A 55 8.81 3.48 6.72
C VAL A 55 10.29 3.29 6.98
N VAL A 56 11.12 3.76 6.05
CA VAL A 56 12.58 3.64 6.11
C VAL A 56 13.16 4.82 6.87
N THR A 57 14.08 4.52 7.78
CA THR A 57 14.90 5.49 8.51
C THR A 57 16.35 5.34 8.06
N GLU A 58 17.00 6.44 7.66
CA GLU A 58 18.39 6.42 7.21
C GLU A 58 19.38 6.70 8.36
N SER A 59 18.89 7.29 9.44
CA SER A 59 19.66 7.60 10.64
C SER A 59 18.84 7.37 11.92
N PHE A 60 19.53 7.35 13.07
CA PHE A 60 18.87 7.29 14.38
C PHE A 60 17.99 8.52 14.65
N ASP A 61 18.35 9.68 14.09
CA ASP A 61 17.57 10.91 14.23
C ASP A 61 16.24 10.83 13.48
N ASP A 62 16.18 10.07 12.38
CA ASP A 62 14.95 9.81 11.60
C ASP A 62 13.99 8.85 12.33
N PHE A 63 14.45 8.16 13.37
CA PHE A 63 13.64 7.18 14.10
C PHE A 63 12.57 7.85 14.97
N LYS A 64 12.90 8.98 15.61
CA LYS A 64 11.98 9.72 16.48
C LYS A 64 10.69 10.15 15.78
N PRO A 65 10.71 10.78 14.59
CA PRO A 65 9.49 11.13 13.90
C PRO A 65 8.68 9.89 13.47
N VAL A 66 9.34 8.78 13.10
CA VAL A 66 8.64 7.52 12.77
C VAL A 66 7.89 6.94 13.97
N LEU A 67 8.50 6.93 15.16
CA LEU A 67 7.82 6.45 16.37
C LEU A 67 6.53 7.24 16.70
N ARG A 68 6.50 8.53 16.39
CA ARG A 68 5.29 9.36 16.60
C ARG A 68 4.13 8.94 15.70
N LEU A 69 4.41 8.27 14.57
CA LEU A 69 3.39 7.76 13.66
C LEU A 69 2.59 6.58 14.25
N GLN A 70 3.12 5.85 15.24
CA GLN A 70 2.45 4.69 15.86
C GLN A 70 1.28 5.06 16.80
N HIS A 71 1.09 6.35 17.08
CA HIS A 71 0.06 6.87 17.97
C HIS A 71 -1.12 7.52 17.23
N LEU A 72 -1.18 7.37 15.90
CA LEU A 72 -2.31 7.73 15.04
C LEU A 72 -3.26 6.54 14.90
#